data_AF-A0A954VIB5-F1
#
_entry.id   AF-A0A954VIB5-F1
#
_cell.length_a   1.000
_cell.length_b   1.000
_cell.length_c   1.000
_cell.angle_alpha   90.00
_cell.angle_beta   90.00
_cell.angle_gamma   90.00
#
_symmetry.space_group_name_H-M   'P 1'
#
loop_
_entity.id
_entity.type
_entity.pdbx_description
1 polymer ?
#
loop_
_entity_poly.entity_id
_entity_poly.type
_entity_poly.pdbx_seq_one_letter_code
_entity_poly.pdbx_strand_id
1 'polypeptide(L)'
;MILSPQDVVLVSNRRMFPNDETRYFLGRVLASEDTLVKIEGYSFVRDLANGHVIKKDERRVKILSLASPGFLVYQLPSELQVDAAHIESQNGDAILVDDHGEWMNLAEHTHCGHF
;
A
#
# COMPACT_ATOMS: atom_id res chain seq x y z
N MET A 1 -16.39 12.58 7.39
CA MET A 1 -15.27 12.13 6.54
C MET A 1 -14.49 11.08 7.31
N ILE A 2 -14.12 9.96 6.70
CA ILE A 2 -13.52 8.83 7.43
C ILE A 2 -12.00 8.95 7.60
N LEU A 3 -11.33 9.71 6.73
CA LEU A 3 -9.91 10.03 6.80
C LEU A 3 -9.71 11.49 7.22
N SER A 4 -8.67 11.73 8.02
CA SER A 4 -8.24 13.03 8.51
C SER A 4 -6.81 13.34 8.02
N PRO A 5 -6.42 14.63 7.95
CA PRO A 5 -5.03 14.98 7.69
C PRO A 5 -4.08 14.29 8.66
N GLN A 6 -2.91 13.89 8.17
CA GLN A 6 -1.87 13.10 8.84
C GLN A 6 -2.14 11.61 9.03
N ASP A 7 -3.35 11.12 8.75
CA ASP A 7 -3.63 9.68 8.75
C ASP A 7 -2.69 8.97 7.78
N VAL A 8 -2.13 7.83 8.24
CA VAL A 8 -1.31 6.97 7.40
C VAL A 8 -2.23 6.00 6.68
N VAL A 9 -2.09 5.92 5.35
CA VAL A 9 -2.91 5.05 4.53
C VAL A 9 -2.06 4.24 3.56
N LEU A 10 -2.43 2.97 3.41
CA LEU A 10 -1.97 2.12 2.33
C LEU A 10 -3.11 1.94 1.33
N VAL A 11 -2.84 2.29 0.08
CA VAL A 11 -3.78 2.13 -1.02
C VAL A 11 -3.29 1.00 -1.91
N SER A 12 -4.05 -0.09 -1.96
CA SER A 12 -3.84 -1.18 -2.91
C SER A 12 -4.72 -0.95 -4.14
N ASN A 13 -4.11 -0.93 -5.33
CA ASN A 13 -4.83 -0.92 -6.59
C ASN A 13 -5.02 -2.35 -7.09
N ARG A 14 -6.24 -2.87 -6.91
CA ARG A 14 -6.69 -4.15 -7.44
C ARG A 14 -7.17 -3.94 -8.85
N ARG A 15 -6.45 -4.53 -9.81
CA ARG A 15 -6.81 -4.45 -11.21
C ARG A 15 -7.50 -5.73 -11.65
N MET A 16 -8.49 -5.56 -12.52
CA MET A 16 -9.45 -6.62 -12.90
C MET A 16 -8.95 -7.50 -14.05
N PHE A 17 -7.68 -7.37 -14.46
CA PHE A 17 -7.11 -8.11 -15.58
C PHE A 17 -6.08 -9.15 -15.11
N PRO A 18 -6.07 -10.37 -15.70
CA PRO A 18 -5.28 -11.51 -15.19
C PRO A 18 -3.77 -11.29 -15.05
N ASN A 19 -3.19 -10.34 -15.80
CA ASN A 19 -1.75 -10.09 -15.84
C ASN A 19 -1.36 -8.74 -15.23
N ASP A 20 -2.32 -8.02 -14.64
CA ASP A 20 -2.04 -6.72 -14.05
C ASP A 20 -1.57 -6.92 -12.61
N GLU A 21 -0.38 -6.42 -12.30
CA GLU A 21 0.20 -6.55 -10.97
C GLU A 21 -0.37 -5.52 -10.00
N THR A 22 -0.64 -5.97 -8.77
CA THR A 22 -1.05 -5.10 -7.68
C THR A 22 0.01 -4.04 -7.42
N ARG A 23 -0.43 -2.79 -7.27
CA ARG A 23 0.44 -1.66 -6.91
C ARG A 23 -0.03 -1.10 -5.59
N TYR A 24 0.93 -0.77 -4.73
CA TYR A 24 0.62 -0.11 -3.48
C TYR A 24 1.08 1.34 -3.48
N PHE A 25 0.42 2.14 -2.66
CA PHE A 25 0.82 3.50 -2.35
C PHE A 25 0.65 3.73 -0.86
N LEU A 26 1.76 3.89 -0.15
CA LEU A 26 1.77 4.20 1.27
C LEU A 26 2.06 5.69 1.44
N GLY A 27 1.26 6.37 2.24
CA GLY A 27 1.48 7.80 2.47
C GLY A 27 0.64 8.39 3.58
N ARG A 28 0.82 9.69 3.78
CA ARG A 28 0.02 10.50 4.72
C ARG A 28 -1.02 11.31 3.99
N VAL A 29 -2.22 11.35 4.53
CA VAL A 29 -3.31 12.21 4.03
C VAL A 29 -2.92 13.67 4.25
N LEU A 30 -2.87 14.44 3.15
CA LEU A 30 -2.70 15.88 3.19
C LEU A 30 -4.03 16.60 3.35
N ALA A 31 -5.06 16.12 2.65
CA ALA A 31 -6.40 16.66 2.65
C ALA A 31 -7.40 15.63 2.12
N SER A 32 -8.67 15.80 2.46
CA SER A 32 -9.77 15.00 1.95
C SER A 32 -11.01 15.86 1.79
N GLU A 33 -11.76 15.61 0.73
CA GLU A 33 -12.99 16.31 0.36
C GLU A 33 -13.97 15.31 -0.27
N ASP A 34 -15.13 15.12 0.35
CA ASP A 34 -16.10 14.06 0.03
C ASP A 34 -15.46 12.67 -0.13
N THR A 35 -15.31 12.22 -1.40
CA THR A 35 -14.69 10.94 -1.76
C THR A 35 -13.26 11.10 -2.25
N LEU A 36 -12.76 12.31 -2.43
CA LEU A 36 -11.39 12.58 -2.87
C LEU A 36 -10.46 12.66 -1.68
N VAL A 37 -9.30 12.01 -1.80
CA VAL A 37 -8.21 12.10 -0.83
C VAL A 37 -6.91 12.44 -1.55
N LYS A 38 -6.17 13.40 -0.99
CA LYS A 38 -4.85 13.81 -1.43
C LYS A 38 -3.82 13.21 -0.46
N ILE A 39 -2.94 12.37 -0.96
CA ILE A 39 -1.98 11.61 -0.15
C ILE A 39 -0.57 11.88 -0.68
N GLU A 40 0.36 12.16 0.22
CA GLU A 40 1.79 12.24 -0.07
C GLU A 40 2.51 10.98 0.42
N GLY A 41 3.33 10.36 -0.43
CA GLY A 41 4.08 9.17 -0.05
C GLY A 41 4.75 8.46 -1.22
N TYR A 42 4.87 7.14 -1.13
CA TYR A 42 5.70 6.33 -2.03
C TYR A 42 4.90 5.25 -2.72
N SER A 43 5.27 4.97 -3.97
CA SER A 43 4.70 3.84 -4.72
C SER A 43 5.53 2.60 -4.50
N PHE A 44 4.85 1.47 -4.34
CA PHE A 44 5.43 0.15 -4.26
C PHE A 44 4.94 -0.66 -5.45
N VAL A 45 5.89 -1.20 -6.19
CA VAL A 45 5.63 -1.92 -7.44
C VAL A 45 6.40 -3.21 -7.44
N ARG A 46 5.86 -4.24 -8.07
CA ARG A 46 6.59 -5.47 -8.27
C ARG A 46 7.72 -5.24 -9.28
N ASP A 47 8.92 -5.68 -8.91
CA ASP A 47 10.08 -5.74 -9.78
C ASP A 47 9.95 -6.97 -10.67
N LEU A 48 9.97 -6.76 -11.99
CA LEU A 48 9.82 -7.83 -12.97
C LEU A 48 11.04 -8.77 -13.00
N ALA A 49 12.19 -8.33 -12.49
CA ALA A 49 13.43 -9.13 -12.52
C ALA A 49 13.47 -10.21 -11.44
N ASN A 50 13.05 -9.89 -10.21
CA ASN A 50 13.10 -10.81 -9.05
C ASN A 50 11.71 -11.11 -8.46
N GLY A 51 10.65 -10.43 -8.91
CA GLY A 51 9.29 -10.62 -8.44
C GLY A 51 8.98 -10.00 -7.08
N HIS A 52 9.94 -9.31 -6.44
CA HIS A 52 9.77 -8.65 -5.15
C HIS A 52 9.06 -7.30 -5.30
N VAL A 53 8.38 -6.86 -4.26
CA VAL A 53 7.78 -5.52 -4.24
C VAL A 53 8.79 -4.50 -3.76
N ILE A 54 9.15 -3.56 -4.64
CA ILE A 54 10.13 -2.53 -4.36
C ILE A 54 9.47 -1.16 -4.16
N LYS A 55 9.98 -0.40 -3.19
CA LYS A 55 9.65 1.01 -3.00
C LYS A 55 10.34 1.84 -4.08
N LYS A 56 9.62 2.77 -4.70
CA LYS A 56 10.22 3.80 -5.55
C LYS A 56 10.77 4.93 -4.69
N ASP A 57 11.98 5.39 -4.97
CA ASP A 57 12.64 6.47 -4.22
C ASP A 57 11.91 7.82 -4.31
N GLU A 58 11.15 8.03 -5.38
CA GLU A 58 10.41 9.27 -5.59
C GLU A 58 9.18 9.37 -4.66
N ARG A 59 9.23 10.35 -3.74
CA ARG A 59 8.03 10.81 -3.04
C ARG A 59 7.11 11.53 -4.02
N ARG A 60 5.82 11.18 -4.01
CA ARG A 60 4.80 11.74 -4.90
C ARG A 60 3.55 12.11 -4.14
N VAL A 61 2.81 13.07 -4.67
CA VAL A 61 1.45 13.36 -4.24
C VAL A 61 0.47 12.72 -5.21
N LYS A 62 -0.50 11.96 -4.70
CA LYS A 62 -1.59 11.37 -5.49
C LYS A 62 -2.93 11.88 -4.99
N ILE A 63 -3.84 12.14 -5.91
CA ILE A 63 -5.25 12.38 -5.63
C ILE A 63 -6.00 11.15 -6.12
N LEU A 64 -6.84 10.57 -5.26
CA LEU A 64 -7.65 9.40 -5.60
C LEU A 64 -9.05 9.50 -5.03
N SER A 65 -10.00 8.88 -5.72
CA SER A 65 -11.37 8.75 -5.24
C SER A 65 -11.53 7.44 -4.47
N LEU A 66 -11.94 7.54 -3.21
CA LEU A 66 -12.33 6.43 -2.35
C LEU A 66 -13.56 5.67 -2.88
N ALA A 67 -14.31 6.25 -3.80
CA ALA A 67 -15.43 5.59 -4.48
C ALA A 67 -14.98 4.71 -5.66
N SER A 68 -13.69 4.71 -6.01
CA SER A 68 -13.16 3.89 -7.11
C SER A 68 -13.13 2.42 -6.70
N PRO A 69 -13.79 1.51 -7.45
CA PRO A 69 -13.88 0.10 -7.10
C PRO A 69 -12.54 -0.65 -7.17
N GLY A 70 -11.53 -0.06 -7.83
CA GLY A 70 -10.20 -0.63 -7.93
C GLY A 70 -9.30 -0.35 -6.73
N PHE A 71 -9.73 0.46 -5.76
CA PHE A 71 -8.91 0.78 -4.59
C PHE A 71 -9.42 0.08 -3.34
N LEU A 72 -8.51 -0.64 -2.67
CA LEU A 72 -8.64 -0.93 -1.24
C LEU A 72 -7.78 0.06 -0.48
N VAL A 73 -8.37 0.72 0.52
CA VAL A 73 -7.68 1.71 1.34
C VAL A 73 -7.68 1.24 2.79
N TYR A 74 -6.49 0.99 3.30
CA TYR A 74 -6.25 0.62 4.69
C TYR A 74 -5.78 1.85 5.44
N GLN A 75 -6.45 2.20 6.53
CA GLN A 75 -5.94 3.16 7.49
C GLN A 75 -5.01 2.42 8.46
N LEU A 76 -3.78 2.90 8.59
CA LEU A 76 -2.74 2.29 9.40
C LEU A 76 -2.47 3.14 10.65
N PRO A 77 -1.86 2.57 11.70
CA PRO A 77 -1.45 3.33 12.87
C PRO A 77 -0.57 4.54 12.51
N SER A 78 -0.74 5.63 13.23
CA SER A 78 -0.09 6.92 12.93
C SER A 78 1.44 6.88 13.11
N GLU A 79 1.89 5.92 13.91
CA GLU A 79 3.27 5.65 14.31
C GLU A 79 4.11 5.05 13.17
N LEU A 80 3.48 4.44 12.16
CA LEU A 80 4.15 3.87 11.00
C LEU A 80 5.01 4.94 10.28
N GLN A 81 6.29 4.64 10.12
CA GLN A 81 7.28 5.50 9.49
C GLN A 81 7.28 5.30 7.97
N VAL A 82 6.43 6.05 7.26
CA VAL A 82 6.29 6.01 5.78
C VAL A 82 7.63 6.09 5.01
N ASP A 83 8.61 6.81 5.55
CA ASP A 83 9.93 6.99 4.93
C ASP A 83 10.84 5.78 5.07
N ALA A 84 10.79 5.10 6.22
CA ALA A 84 11.54 3.87 6.46
C ALA A 84 10.81 2.63 5.91
N ALA A 85 9.49 2.72 5.71
CA ALA A 85 8.69 1.56 5.36
C ALA A 85 9.09 0.92 4.02
N HIS A 86 9.19 -0.42 4.03
CA HIS A 86 9.41 -1.28 2.87
C HIS A 86 8.46 -2.50 2.90
N ILE A 87 8.42 -3.27 1.81
CA ILE A 87 7.67 -4.53 1.77
C ILE A 87 8.68 -5.66 1.68
N GLU A 88 8.67 -6.55 2.67
CA GLU A 88 9.45 -7.77 2.64
C GLU A 88 8.66 -8.88 1.99
N SER A 89 9.33 -9.63 1.09
CA SER A 89 8.76 -10.82 0.46
C SER A 89 9.45 -12.05 1.05
N GLN A 90 8.75 -12.82 1.86
CA GLN A 90 9.26 -14.06 2.46
C GLN A 90 8.25 -15.19 2.24
N ASN A 91 8.69 -16.32 1.70
CA ASN A 91 7.87 -17.54 1.54
C ASN A 91 6.52 -17.36 0.80
N GLY A 92 6.33 -16.29 0.01
CA GLY A 92 5.06 -16.01 -0.67
C GLY A 92 4.16 -15.02 0.08
N ASP A 93 4.56 -14.62 1.29
CA ASP A 93 4.00 -13.46 1.99
C ASP A 93 4.58 -12.15 1.44
N ALA A 94 3.82 -11.07 1.62
CA ALA A 94 4.24 -9.69 1.35
C ALA A 94 3.94 -8.85 2.59
N ILE A 95 4.94 -8.62 3.44
CA ILE A 95 4.75 -7.99 4.75
C ILE A 95 5.19 -6.54 4.68
N LEU A 96 4.29 -5.62 5.03
CA LEU A 96 4.60 -4.21 5.23
C LEU A 96 5.31 -4.05 6.57
N VAL A 97 6.52 -3.52 6.52
CA VAL A 97 7.38 -3.32 7.70
C VAL A 97 7.95 -1.90 7.70
N ASP A 98 8.39 -1.43 8.86
CA ASP A 98 9.28 -0.29 9.03
C ASP A 98 10.32 -0.59 10.14
N ASP A 99 11.06 0.42 10.59
CA ASP A 99 12.09 0.26 11.64
C ASP A 99 11.53 -0.19 13.00
N HIS A 100 10.22 -0.10 13.25
CA HIS A 100 9.55 -0.54 14.48
C HIS A 100 9.02 -1.97 14.40
N GLY A 101 8.93 -2.55 13.21
CA GLY A 101 8.56 -3.95 13.01
C GLY A 101 7.51 -4.15 11.91
N GLU A 102 6.78 -5.26 12.04
CA GLU A 102 5.75 -5.68 11.08
C GLU A 102 4.39 -5.02 11.37
N TRP A 103 3.74 -4.52 10.33
CA TRP A 103 2.46 -3.81 10.45
C TRP A 103 1.30 -4.57 9.82
N MET A 104 1.53 -5.19 8.65
CA MET A 104 0.45 -5.81 7.89
C MET A 104 0.97 -6.84 6.89
N ASN A 105 0.37 -8.03 6.85
CA ASN A 105 0.54 -8.95 5.71
C ASN A 105 -0.42 -8.55 4.57
N LEU A 106 0.14 -8.30 3.39
CA LEU A 106 -0.54 -7.86 2.16
C LEU A 106 -0.89 -9.02 1.23
N ALA A 107 -0.47 -10.26 1.54
CA ALA A 107 -0.79 -11.42 0.74
C ALA A 107 -2.31 -11.71 0.79
N GLU A 108 -2.96 -11.77 -0.39
CA GLU A 108 -4.37 -12.17 -0.51
C GLU A 108 -4.56 -13.71 -0.51
N HIS A 109 -3.46 -14.47 -0.42
CA HIS A 109 -3.49 -15.93 -0.31
C HIS A 109 -2.99 -16.35 1.06
N THR A 110 -3.79 -17.12 1.79
CA THR A 110 -3.26 -17.95 2.86
C THR A 110 -2.52 -19.12 2.22
N HIS A 111 -1.40 -19.55 2.77
CA HIS A 111 -0.74 -20.79 2.35
C HIS A 111 -1.79 -21.92 2.25
N CYS A 112 -2.17 -22.29 1.03
CA CYS A 112 -2.85 -23.56 0.80
C CYS A 112 -1.79 -24.63 1.05
N GLY A 113 -1.83 -25.22 2.25
CA GLY A 113 -1.13 -26.47 2.50
C GLY A 113 -1.43 -27.44 1.36
N HIS A 114 -0.37 -28.04 0.81
CA HIS A 114 -0.50 -29.20 -0.05
C HIS A 114 -1.38 -30.24 0.66
N PHE A 115 -2.51 -30.60 0.04
CA PHE A 115 -3.20 -31.86 0.32
C PHE A 115 -2.51 -32.98 -0.46
#